data_AF-A0A8C2LKL4-F1
#
_entry.id   AF-A0A8C2LKL4-F1
#
_cell.length_a   1.000
_cell.length_b   1.000
_cell.length_c   1.000
_cell.angle_alpha   90.00
_cell.angle_beta   90.00
_cell.angle_gamma   90.00
#
_symmetry.space_group_name_H-M   'P 1'
#
loop_
_entity.id
_entity.type
_entity.pdbx_description
1 polymer ?
#
loop_
_entity_poly.entity_id
_entity_poly.type
_entity_poly.pdbx_seq_one_letter_code
_entity_poly.pdbx_strand_id
1 'polypeptide(L)'
;MDCMHAPGRGLSQLVLPYHCSVPTLLKLTSDDVKKKIYKQAKRGLTPSQTVVILRDSHGVAQVRFVTDNKILRIPKSKGLTPDLPEDLYHLIKKAVHLERNRKDKDRAEFTNWLWHKFSCVHKQ
;
A
#
# COMPACT_ATOMS: atom_id res chain seq x y z
N MET A 1 10.97 13.46 10.98
CA MET A 1 9.88 12.46 11.01
C MET A 1 10.29 11.42 12.02
N ASP A 2 9.62 11.46 13.16
CA ASP A 2 9.92 10.61 14.29
C ASP A 2 9.17 9.29 14.16
N CYS A 3 9.79 8.19 14.61
CA CYS A 3 9.09 6.93 14.68
C CYS A 3 7.99 7.10 15.75
N MET A 4 6.71 7.01 15.35
CA MET A 4 5.55 7.43 16.17
C MET A 4 5.55 6.92 17.63
N HIS A 5 6.22 5.80 17.94
CA HIS A 5 6.28 5.22 19.28
C HIS A 5 7.68 4.76 19.71
N ALA A 6 8.73 5.06 18.93
CA ALA A 6 10.11 4.74 19.28
C ALA A 6 10.97 6.00 19.17
N PRO A 7 11.88 6.28 20.12
CA PRO A 7 12.69 7.50 20.14
C PRO A 7 13.80 7.55 19.05
N GLY A 8 13.57 6.94 17.89
CA GLY A 8 14.48 6.90 16.76
C GLY A 8 14.07 7.84 15.62
N ARG A 9 15.06 8.53 15.05
CA ARG A 9 14.91 9.40 13.86
C ARG A 9 15.47 8.72 12.62
N GLY A 10 14.77 7.71 12.12
CA GLY A 10 15.11 7.02 10.87
C GLY A 10 14.58 7.79 9.65
N LEU A 11 15.37 7.85 8.57
CA LEU A 11 15.03 8.59 7.33
C LEU A 11 14.75 7.70 6.11
N SER A 12 14.30 6.46 6.32
CA SER A 12 13.98 5.54 5.22
C SER A 12 12.69 5.94 4.52
N GLN A 13 12.79 6.72 3.45
CA GLN A 13 11.66 7.16 2.64
C GLN A 13 11.94 7.02 1.15
N LEU A 14 10.87 6.82 0.37
CA LEU A 14 10.94 6.84 -1.08
C LEU A 14 11.13 8.29 -1.55
N VAL A 15 12.21 8.57 -2.28
CA VAL A 15 12.41 9.86 -2.93
C VAL A 15 11.73 9.83 -4.29
N LEU A 16 10.76 10.74 -4.50
CA LEU A 16 10.05 10.83 -5.77
C LEU A 16 10.90 11.62 -6.78
N PRO A 17 10.89 11.24 -8.08
CA PRO A 17 11.49 12.05 -9.13
C PRO A 17 10.87 13.44 -9.16
N TYR A 18 11.69 14.46 -9.40
CA TYR A 18 11.22 15.85 -9.50
C TYR A 18 10.26 16.03 -10.69
N HIS A 19 10.61 15.44 -11.84
CA HIS A 19 9.79 15.52 -13.04
C HIS A 19 8.72 14.42 -13.07
N CYS A 20 7.47 14.83 -13.30
CA CYS A 20 6.29 13.97 -13.24
C CYS A 20 5.79 13.54 -14.64
N SER A 21 6.69 13.35 -15.60
CA SER A 21 6.33 12.83 -16.93
C SER A 21 6.60 11.33 -17.06
N VAL A 22 5.88 10.70 -17.98
CA VAL A 22 6.21 9.34 -18.41
C VAL A 22 7.60 9.37 -19.07
N PRO A 23 8.50 8.44 -18.71
CA PRO A 23 9.82 8.38 -19.35
C PRO A 23 9.68 7.95 -20.81
N THR A 24 10.42 8.59 -21.71
CA THR A 24 10.35 8.38 -23.17
C THR A 24 10.66 6.94 -23.60
N LEU A 25 11.39 6.18 -22.78
CA LEU A 25 11.73 4.77 -23.04
C LEU A 25 10.56 3.80 -22.76
N LEU A 26 9.54 4.22 -22.02
CA LEU A 26 8.43 3.36 -21.61
C LEU A 26 7.43 3.18 -22.78
N LYS A 27 7.42 2.00 -23.39
CA LYS A 27 6.49 1.63 -24.48
C LYS A 27 5.10 1.19 -23.98
N LEU A 28 4.89 1.13 -22.67
CA LEU A 28 3.64 0.68 -22.08
C LEU A 28 2.58 1.78 -22.16
N THR A 29 1.44 1.47 -22.79
CA THR A 29 0.28 2.34 -22.81
C THR A 29 -0.46 2.30 -21.47
N SER A 30 -1.23 3.35 -21.19
CA SER A 30 -2.03 3.43 -19.96
C SER A 30 -3.07 2.31 -19.86
N ASP A 31 -3.56 1.78 -20.98
CA ASP A 31 -4.50 0.66 -20.99
C ASP A 31 -3.84 -0.68 -20.60
N ASP A 32 -2.61 -0.95 -21.08
CA ASP A 32 -1.89 -2.17 -20.70
C ASP A 32 -1.61 -2.22 -19.19
N VAL A 33 -1.21 -1.08 -18.63
CA VAL A 33 -1.00 -0.94 -17.18
C VAL A 33 -2.28 -1.23 -16.40
N LYS A 34 -3.43 -0.67 -16.82
CA LYS A 34 -4.73 -0.98 -16.22
C LYS A 34 -5.05 -2.48 -16.32
N LYS A 35 -4.84 -3.09 -17.49
CA LYS A 35 -5.06 -4.54 -17.71
C LYS A 35 -4.20 -5.39 -16.76
N LYS A 36 -2.94 -5.02 -16.55
CA LYS A 36 -2.06 -5.70 -15.61
C LYS A 36 -2.55 -5.57 -14.17
N ILE A 37 -2.99 -4.39 -13.77
CA ILE A 37 -3.56 -4.13 -12.44
C ILE A 37 -4.79 -5.01 -12.21
N TYR A 38 -5.70 -5.11 -13.18
CA TYR A 38 -6.87 -6.00 -13.04
C TYR A 38 -6.49 -7.47 -12.94
N LYS A 39 -5.46 -7.92 -13.67
CA LYS A 39 -4.95 -9.30 -13.57
C LYS A 39 -4.37 -9.57 -12.17
N GLN A 40 -3.68 -8.60 -11.57
CA GLN A 40 -3.12 -8.74 -10.24
C GLN A 40 -4.20 -8.67 -9.14
N ALA A 41 -5.18 -7.78 -9.28
CA ALA A 41 -6.32 -7.69 -8.38
C ALA A 41 -7.14 -9.00 -8.36
N LYS A 42 -7.37 -9.62 -9.52
CA LYS A 42 -8.04 -10.94 -9.61
C LYS A 42 -7.28 -12.07 -8.93
N ARG A 43 -5.96 -11.95 -8.78
CA ARG A 43 -5.12 -12.90 -8.03
C ARG A 43 -5.18 -12.67 -6.51
N GLY A 44 -5.88 -11.61 -6.06
CA GLY A 44 -5.94 -11.22 -4.65
C GLY A 44 -4.68 -10.51 -4.16
N LEU A 45 -3.83 -10.01 -5.06
CA LEU A 45 -2.66 -9.24 -4.67
C LEU A 45 -3.07 -7.88 -4.11
N THR A 46 -2.37 -7.46 -3.06
CA THR A 46 -2.65 -6.17 -2.45
C THR A 46 -2.17 -5.02 -3.33
N PRO A 47 -2.75 -3.81 -3.21
CA PRO A 47 -2.33 -2.67 -4.02
C PRO A 47 -0.86 -2.32 -3.80
N SER A 48 -0.34 -2.49 -2.58
CA SER A 48 1.08 -2.28 -2.27
C SER A 48 1.99 -3.27 -3.00
N GLN A 49 1.64 -4.56 -2.98
CA GLN A 49 2.36 -5.60 -3.74
C GLN A 49 2.29 -5.38 -5.25
N THR A 50 1.13 -4.93 -5.75
CA THR A 50 0.91 -4.69 -7.18
C THR A 50 1.87 -3.64 -7.71
N VAL A 51 2.11 -2.58 -6.95
CA VAL A 51 3.07 -1.53 -7.32
C VAL A 51 4.50 -2.04 -7.37
N VAL A 52 4.91 -2.91 -6.43
CA VAL A 52 6.25 -3.52 -6.43
C VAL A 52 6.44 -4.37 -7.69
N ILE A 53 5.47 -5.22 -8.03
CA ILE A 53 5.53 -6.06 -9.22
C ILE A 53 5.58 -5.22 -10.50
N LEU A 54 4.81 -4.12 -10.58
CA LEU A 54 4.84 -3.21 -11.71
C LEU A 54 6.19 -2.50 -11.88
N ARG A 55 6.89 -2.21 -10.77
CA ARG A 55 8.24 -1.63 -10.80
C ARG A 55 9.27 -2.66 -11.28
N ASP A 56 9.27 -3.84 -10.66
CA ASP A 56 10.32 -4.84 -10.87
C ASP A 56 10.17 -5.58 -12.21
N SER A 57 8.93 -5.85 -12.63
CA SER A 57 8.65 -6.65 -13.83
C SER A 57 8.32 -5.81 -15.06
N HIS A 58 7.72 -4.62 -14.89
CA HIS A 58 7.24 -3.79 -16.01
C HIS A 58 7.97 -2.46 -16.13
N GLY A 59 8.87 -2.12 -15.20
CA GLY A 59 9.63 -0.87 -15.23
C GLY A 59 8.79 0.39 -14.97
N VAL A 60 7.58 0.24 -14.43
CA VAL A 60 6.70 1.37 -14.14
C VAL A 60 7.06 1.95 -12.77
N ALA A 61 7.80 3.07 -12.76
CA ALA A 61 8.21 3.73 -11.52
C ALA A 61 7.01 4.21 -10.69
N GLN A 62 6.01 4.85 -11.31
CA GLN A 62 4.80 5.28 -10.62
C GLN A 62 3.57 5.14 -11.51
N VAL A 63 2.55 4.47 -10.98
CA VAL A 63 1.26 4.28 -11.67
C VAL A 63 0.54 5.61 -11.90
N ARG A 64 0.73 6.59 -11.01
CA ARG A 64 0.11 7.91 -11.11
C ARG A 64 0.53 8.66 -12.39
N PHE A 65 1.78 8.53 -12.82
CA PHE A 65 2.28 9.25 -13.99
C PHE A 65 1.80 8.65 -15.32
N VAL A 66 1.48 7.36 -15.34
CA VAL A 66 1.04 6.68 -16.57
C VAL A 66 -0.48 6.69 -16.73
N THR A 67 -1.22 6.67 -15.61
CA THR A 67 -2.68 6.44 -15.61
C THR A 67 -3.49 7.61 -15.02
N ASP A 68 -2.82 8.66 -14.53
CA ASP A 68 -3.38 9.83 -13.84
C ASP A 68 -4.24 9.53 -12.61
N ASN A 69 -4.29 8.27 -12.20
CA ASN A 69 -5.12 7.77 -11.12
C ASN A 69 -4.24 7.06 -10.08
N LYS A 70 -4.62 7.21 -8.81
CA LYS A 70 -4.02 6.43 -7.72
C LYS A 70 -4.38 4.95 -7.90
N ILE A 71 -3.47 4.06 -7.52
CA ILE A 71 -3.63 2.60 -7.66
C ILE A 71 -4.93 2.08 -7.06
N LEU A 72 -5.38 2.62 -5.92
CA LEU A 72 -6.62 2.22 -5.25
C LEU A 72 -7.88 2.59 -6.04
N ARG A 73 -7.85 3.61 -6.90
CA ARG A 73 -9.04 4.05 -7.66
C ARG A 73 -9.33 3.13 -8.85
N ILE A 74 -8.30 2.52 -9.43
CA ILE A 74 -8.39 1.71 -10.65
C ILE A 74 -9.19 0.41 -10.43
N PRO A 75 -8.91 -0.45 -9.42
CA PRO A 75 -9.73 -1.63 -9.16
C PRO A 75 -11.09 -1.29 -8.52
N LYS A 76 -11.22 -0.13 -7.85
CA LYS A 76 -12.49 0.36 -7.30
C LYS A 76 -13.52 0.64 -8.37
N SER A 77 -13.11 1.23 -9.50
CA SER A 77 -14.04 1.49 -10.63
C SER A 77 -14.59 0.20 -11.27
N LYS A 78 -13.96 -0.96 -11.02
CA LYS A 78 -14.44 -2.27 -11.48
C LYS A 78 -15.01 -3.15 -10.37
N GLY A 79 -15.14 -2.65 -9.14
CA GLY A 79 -15.64 -3.43 -8.00
C GLY A 79 -14.75 -4.59 -7.55
N LEU A 80 -13.47 -4.61 -7.94
CA LEU A 80 -12.51 -5.67 -7.59
C LEU A 80 -11.75 -5.39 -6.29
N THR A 81 -12.30 -4.54 -5.43
CA THR A 81 -11.58 -4.06 -4.23
C THR A 81 -12.00 -4.87 -3.01
N PRO A 82 -11.06 -5.29 -2.15
CA PRO A 82 -11.41 -5.88 -0.87
C PRO A 82 -12.22 -4.90 -0.01
N ASP A 83 -13.22 -5.42 0.70
CA ASP A 83 -14.08 -4.62 1.59
C ASP A 83 -13.28 -4.00 2.74
N LEU A 84 -12.19 -4.65 3.15
CA LEU A 84 -11.29 -4.17 4.18
C LEU A 84 -10.06 -3.48 3.56
N PRO A 85 -9.70 -2.27 4.01
CA PRO A 85 -8.46 -1.63 3.58
C PRO A 85 -7.24 -2.45 4.04
N GLU A 86 -6.23 -2.52 3.17
CA GLU A 86 -5.00 -3.29 3.38
C GLU A 86 -4.31 -2.97 4.70
N ASP A 87 -4.29 -1.70 5.09
CA ASP A 87 -3.61 -1.23 6.31
C ASP A 87 -4.23 -1.87 7.57
N LEU A 88 -5.56 -1.87 7.65
CA LEU A 88 -6.29 -2.48 8.76
C LEU A 88 -6.13 -4.01 8.79
N TYR A 89 -6.13 -4.65 7.61
CA TYR A 89 -5.86 -6.08 7.51
C TYR A 89 -4.49 -6.46 8.10
N HIS A 90 -3.44 -5.67 7.82
CA HIS A 90 -2.11 -5.93 8.35
C HIS A 90 -2.01 -5.68 9.86
N LEU A 91 -2.72 -4.67 10.39
CA LEU A 91 -2.79 -4.43 11.83
C LEU A 91 -3.47 -5.59 12.56
N ILE A 92 -4.61 -6.07 12.04
CA ILE A 92 -5.34 -7.21 12.61
C ILE A 92 -4.47 -8.48 12.54
N LYS A 93 -3.85 -8.75 11.38
CA LYS A 93 -2.96 -9.90 11.22
C LYS A 93 -1.79 -9.88 12.21
N LYS A 94 -1.23 -8.69 12.46
CA LYS A 94 -0.16 -8.49 13.44
C LYS A 94 -0.65 -8.71 14.86
N ALA A 95 -1.82 -8.17 15.22
CA ALA A 95 -2.42 -8.36 16.54
C ALA A 95 -2.64 -9.85 16.85
N VAL A 96 -3.25 -10.60 15.93
CA VAL A 96 -3.48 -12.05 16.07
C VAL A 96 -2.17 -12.83 16.22
N HIS A 97 -1.12 -12.44 15.50
CA HIS A 97 0.20 -13.07 15.61
C HIS A 97 0.83 -12.83 16.99
N LEU A 98 0.71 -11.61 17.52
CA LEU A 98 1.23 -11.25 18.83
C LEU A 98 0.47 -11.94 19.96
N GLU A 99 -0.85 -12.10 19.82
CA GLU A 99 -1.68 -12.83 20.79
C GLU A 99 -1.25 -14.30 20.96
N ARG A 100 -0.82 -14.92 19.85
CA ARG A 100 -0.27 -16.30 19.86
C ARG A 100 1.14 -16.38 20.45
N ASN A 101 1.93 -15.31 20.35
CA ASN A 101 3.30 -15.22 20.86
C ASN A 101 3.36 -14.44 22.18
N ARG A 102 3.05 -15.13 23.30
CA ARG A 102 2.94 -14.56 24.66
C ARG A 102 4.16 -13.82 25.23
N LYS A 103 5.31 -13.79 24.54
CA LYS A 103 6.55 -13.15 25.02
C LYS A 103 6.64 -11.65 24.68
N ASP A 104 5.81 -11.14 23.77
CA ASP A 104 5.90 -9.76 23.23
C ASP A 104 4.68 -8.90 23.68
N LYS A 105 4.53 -8.65 24.99
CA LYS A 105 3.37 -7.91 25.54
C LYS A 105 3.37 -6.42 25.18
N ASP A 106 4.54 -5.77 25.16
CA ASP A 106 4.69 -4.34 24.84
C ASP A 106 4.23 -4.00 23.40
N ARG A 107 4.26 -4.98 22.50
CA ARG A 107 3.83 -4.84 21.10
C ARG A 107 2.32 -4.91 20.91
N ALA A 108 1.57 -5.51 21.84
CA ALA A 108 0.13 -5.69 21.72
C ALA A 108 -0.66 -4.41 22.05
N GLU A 109 -0.22 -3.66 23.07
CA GLU A 109 -0.78 -2.34 23.40
C GLU A 109 -0.62 -1.36 22.23
N PHE A 110 0.52 -1.42 21.53
CA PHE A 110 0.80 -0.64 20.33
C PHE A 110 -0.22 -0.88 19.21
N THR A 111 -0.61 -2.14 18.97
CA THR A 111 -1.60 -2.47 17.93
C THR A 111 -3.00 -1.96 18.28
N ASN A 112 -3.39 -1.99 19.55
CA ASN A 112 -4.68 -1.46 20.01
C ASN A 112 -4.74 0.07 19.91
N TRP A 113 -3.67 0.76 20.27
CA TRP A 113 -3.59 2.22 20.12
C TRP A 113 -3.70 2.66 18.65
N LEU A 114 -3.00 1.97 17.74
CA LEU A 114 -3.10 2.21 16.30
C LEU A 114 -4.52 2.01 15.79
N TRP A 115 -5.19 0.93 16.23
CA TRP A 115 -6.57 0.63 15.84
C TRP A 115 -7.53 1.74 16.28
N HIS A 116 -7.40 2.24 17.51
CA HIS A 116 -8.24 3.31 18.03
C HIS A 116 -8.01 4.64 17.28
N LYS A 117 -6.76 4.97 16.97
CA LYS A 117 -6.42 6.19 16.19
C LYS A 117 -6.88 6.10 14.73
N PHE A 118 -6.72 4.95 14.07
CA PHE A 118 -7.19 4.73 12.72
C PHE A 118 -8.72 4.72 12.61
N SER A 119 -9.40 4.10 13.56
CA SER A 119 -10.87 4.11 13.65
C SER A 119 -11.40 5.55 13.73
N CYS A 120 -10.73 6.42 14.49
CA CYS A 120 -11.07 7.83 14.59
C CYS A 120 -10.92 8.58 13.24
N VAL A 121 -9.92 8.23 12.42
CA VAL A 121 -9.66 8.86 11.10
C VAL A 121 -10.61 8.35 10.00
N HIS A 122 -11.10 7.11 10.11
CA HIS A 122 -12.03 6.53 9.12
C HIS A 122 -13.51 6.67 9.49
N LYS A 123 -13.83 7.16 10.69
CA LYS A 123 -15.21 7.43 11.15
C LYS A 123 -15.64 8.89 10.92
N GLN A 124 -15.01 9.56 9.96
CA GLN A 124 -15.27 10.95 9.58
C GLN A 124 -15.71 11.05 8.12
#